data_AF-A0A484B0V3-F1
#
_entry.id   AF-A0A484B0V3-F1
#
_cell.length_a   1.000
_cell.length_b   1.000
_cell.length_c   1.000
_cell.angle_alpha   90.00
_cell.angle_beta   90.00
_cell.angle_gamma   90.00
#
_symmetry.space_group_name_H-M   'P 1'
#
loop_
_entity.id
_entity.type
_entity.pdbx_description
1 polymer ?
#
loop_
_entity_poly.entity_id
_entity_poly.type
_entity_poly.pdbx_seq_one_letter_code
_entity_poly.pdbx_strand_id
1 'polypeptide(L)'
;MEEDAPAEKKDAPPPEKTRRVDLYVDSDKEDEKDMTVPSVTPTSRANSIARESVMRKSRQRSMRAFFRERPTKSLTDVNLQIKTGASLIPDLNLVINRMRSMKDDSFVYLDYMLPKDSEFFTPYSLREVEYCNLNIYKPYYTVTRHGVTYWRVSENFFTPLNQWQQEFQQFLSIIQIRTFSIFRLWKGFKVWEKTIKWRKLNYARNHLQNNLFIVIPQLAKAVLRMRADLVVLDRLSFVNTEIIEEWHPFYFLELHMRIYEQLNLLFHEFRGFAGKAIYRSCTEAIMARGFYPDDEINYYPSVKKMREAHSFMDRARKRAFCKTLTNFLTYCDMMLYQALYRVTIQSYADLHTAFDEHNKVAPTEEEIISHDRLDMTVEKPRPPEAPQAPFFLAQLRLLPDRIEVEPLEDVLKLIFQRITGLILESVLDIPPFTTDPEFTQYTAPSIMGRQEECLYQSAPELTFLLKQDEEFTFNR
;
A
#
# COMPACT_ATOMS: atom_id res chain seq x y z
N MET A 1 -46.34 -42.62 46.72
CA MET A 1 -46.99 -42.78 45.41
C MET A 1 -46.18 -41.94 44.46
N GLU A 2 -44.98 -42.42 44.12
CA GLU A 2 -44.74 -43.41 43.04
C GLU A 2 -44.85 -42.68 41.69
N GLU A 3 -43.89 -42.75 40.77
CA GLU A 3 -42.74 -43.63 40.66
C GLU A 3 -41.70 -43.01 39.71
N ASP A 4 -40.44 -43.21 40.07
CA ASP A 4 -39.26 -43.18 39.21
C ASP A 4 -39.40 -44.15 38.02
N ALA A 5 -38.82 -43.80 36.86
CA ALA A 5 -38.06 -44.69 35.95
C ALA A 5 -37.60 -43.91 34.68
N PRO A 6 -36.61 -44.38 33.88
CA PRO A 6 -35.23 -43.96 34.06
C PRO A 6 -34.53 -43.48 32.77
N ALA A 7 -33.30 -43.01 32.97
CA ALA A 7 -32.36 -42.50 31.98
C ALA A 7 -32.00 -43.51 30.86
N GLU A 8 -32.17 -43.06 29.61
CA GLU A 8 -31.55 -43.65 28.42
C GLU A 8 -30.08 -43.20 28.30
N LYS A 9 -29.18 -44.17 28.43
CA LYS A 9 -27.77 -44.07 28.05
C LYS A 9 -27.69 -43.88 26.53
N LYS A 10 -27.24 -42.70 26.08
CA LYS A 10 -26.77 -42.51 24.70
C LYS A 10 -25.31 -42.94 24.61
N ASP A 11 -25.08 -43.85 23.68
CA ASP A 11 -23.78 -44.39 23.29
C ASP A 11 -22.75 -43.31 23.01
N ALA A 12 -21.59 -43.45 23.65
CA ALA A 12 -20.39 -42.70 23.34
C ALA A 12 -19.82 -43.20 22.00
N PRO A 13 -19.46 -42.31 21.05
CA PRO A 13 -18.80 -42.73 19.83
C PRO A 13 -17.35 -43.15 20.11
N PRO A 14 -16.80 -44.12 19.35
CA PRO A 14 -15.43 -44.61 19.54
C PRO A 14 -14.41 -43.53 19.19
N PRO A 15 -13.19 -43.60 19.77
CA PRO A 15 -12.17 -42.57 19.56
C PRO A 15 -11.73 -42.53 18.10
N GLU A 16 -11.80 -41.34 17.51
CA GLU A 16 -11.26 -41.05 16.17
C GLU A 16 -9.78 -41.44 16.12
N LYS A 17 -9.47 -42.30 15.14
CA LYS A 17 -8.11 -42.66 14.78
C LYS A 17 -7.32 -41.39 14.49
N THR A 18 -6.33 -41.14 15.33
CA THR A 18 -5.28 -40.13 15.17
C THR A 18 -4.72 -40.24 13.75
N ARG A 19 -5.09 -39.28 12.91
CA ARG A 19 -4.59 -39.16 11.55
C ARG A 19 -3.12 -38.78 11.68
N ARG A 20 -2.24 -39.75 11.44
CA ARG A 20 -0.78 -39.60 11.39
C ARG A 20 -0.47 -38.50 10.37
N VAL A 21 -0.08 -37.34 10.87
CA VAL A 21 0.46 -36.25 10.06
C VAL A 21 1.91 -36.63 9.78
N ASP A 22 2.19 -37.09 8.57
CA ASP A 22 3.56 -37.30 8.10
C ASP A 22 4.23 -35.93 7.99
N LEU A 23 4.98 -35.59 9.03
CA LEU A 23 5.95 -34.50 9.07
C LEU A 23 7.05 -34.85 8.07
N TYR A 24 7.07 -34.13 6.95
CA TYR A 24 8.23 -34.08 6.06
C TYR A 24 9.35 -33.38 6.85
N VAL A 25 10.30 -34.17 7.34
CA VAL A 25 11.53 -33.70 7.98
C VAL A 25 12.50 -33.33 6.86
N ASP A 26 12.75 -32.04 6.71
CA ASP A 26 13.83 -31.49 5.88
C ASP A 26 15.17 -31.80 6.57
N SER A 27 15.89 -32.79 6.05
CA SER A 27 17.22 -33.17 6.53
C SER A 27 18.28 -32.66 5.56
N ASP A 28 18.57 -31.36 5.61
CA ASP A 28 19.76 -30.77 4.99
C ASP A 28 20.51 -29.94 6.05
N LYS A 29 21.31 -30.65 6.85
CA LYS A 29 22.47 -30.11 7.56
C LYS A 29 23.64 -31.03 7.25
N GLU A 30 24.55 -30.56 6.40
CA GLU A 30 26.00 -30.76 6.47
C GLU A 30 26.64 -30.15 5.21
N ASP A 31 27.30 -29.00 5.38
CA ASP A 31 28.68 -28.74 4.92
C ASP A 31 28.93 -27.23 4.92
N GLU A 32 29.21 -26.75 6.11
CA GLU A 32 29.93 -25.52 6.38
C GLU A 32 31.40 -25.77 6.04
N LYS A 33 31.90 -25.17 4.94
CA LYS A 33 33.33 -25.07 4.67
C LYS A 33 33.73 -23.63 4.42
N ASP A 34 34.62 -23.20 5.32
CA ASP A 34 35.48 -22.03 5.28
C ASP A 34 35.79 -21.49 3.88
N MET A 35 35.39 -20.24 3.64
CA MET A 35 36.02 -19.42 2.62
C MET A 35 36.73 -18.27 3.33
N THR A 36 38.02 -18.51 3.59
CA THR A 36 39.01 -17.57 4.07
C THR A 36 39.11 -16.39 3.09
N VAL A 37 38.66 -15.21 3.53
CA VAL A 37 38.96 -13.93 2.87
C VAL A 37 40.02 -13.23 3.72
N PRO A 38 41.19 -12.87 3.16
CA PRO A 38 42.26 -12.29 3.95
C PRO A 38 41.92 -10.87 4.37
N SER A 39 42.02 -10.66 5.68
CA SER A 39 41.98 -9.38 6.39
C SER A 39 43.16 -8.49 5.97
N VAL A 40 42.88 -7.26 5.53
CA VAL A 40 43.86 -6.17 5.48
C VAL A 40 43.39 -5.09 6.44
N THR A 41 44.12 -4.93 7.54
CA THR A 41 43.97 -3.82 8.50
C THR A 41 44.73 -2.57 8.02
N PRO A 42 44.37 -1.38 8.53
CA PRO A 42 44.65 -0.10 7.89
C PRO A 42 45.88 0.59 8.47
N THR A 43 46.55 1.41 7.65
CA THR A 43 47.60 2.34 8.12
C THR A 43 47.13 3.77 7.93
N SER A 44 47.22 4.55 9.01
CA SER A 44 46.85 5.98 9.12
C SER A 44 47.73 6.90 8.28
N ARG A 45 47.21 8.06 7.82
CA ARG A 45 47.50 9.41 8.39
C ARG A 45 46.90 10.56 7.54
N ALA A 46 46.08 11.37 8.21
CA ALA A 46 45.99 12.84 8.28
C ALA A 46 46.04 13.79 7.05
N ASN A 47 45.08 14.73 7.08
CA ASN A 47 45.09 16.17 6.68
C ASN A 47 45.13 16.50 5.17
N SER A 48 44.44 17.52 4.63
CA SER A 48 43.66 18.65 5.15
C SER A 48 43.01 19.44 3.99
N ILE A 49 41.80 19.97 4.21
CA ILE A 49 41.30 21.34 3.90
C ILE A 49 41.11 21.79 2.42
N ALA A 50 39.84 22.18 2.18
CA ALA A 50 39.27 23.23 1.30
C ALA A 50 39.39 23.15 -0.24
N ARG A 51 38.23 23.10 -0.90
CA ARG A 51 37.61 24.31 -1.52
C ARG A 51 36.23 24.00 -2.12
N GLU A 52 35.36 24.99 -1.98
CA GLU A 52 33.96 25.04 -2.42
C GLU A 52 33.78 25.07 -3.94
N SER A 53 32.55 24.69 -4.32
CA SER A 53 31.76 25.23 -5.42
C SER A 53 32.29 25.06 -6.84
N VAL A 54 31.56 24.27 -7.64
CA VAL A 54 30.97 24.63 -8.95
C VAL A 54 30.38 23.36 -9.58
N MET A 55 29.29 23.52 -10.34
CA MET A 55 28.54 22.51 -11.10
C MET A 55 27.40 21.75 -10.39
N ARG A 56 26.35 22.52 -10.05
CA ARG A 56 24.98 22.13 -10.38
C ARG A 56 24.84 22.08 -11.91
N LYS A 57 24.92 20.88 -12.51
CA LYS A 57 24.27 20.45 -13.77
C LYS A 57 24.87 19.11 -14.23
N SER A 58 24.34 17.99 -13.73
CA SER A 58 24.30 16.69 -14.45
C SER A 58 23.82 15.57 -13.53
N ARG A 59 22.53 15.56 -13.18
CA ARG A 59 21.92 14.37 -12.56
C ARG A 59 20.48 14.16 -13.01
N GLN A 60 20.29 14.26 -14.32
CA GLN A 60 19.10 13.78 -15.04
C GLN A 60 19.51 13.12 -16.37
N ARG A 61 20.53 12.27 -16.34
CA ARG A 61 20.90 11.39 -17.46
C ARG A 61 21.57 10.12 -16.92
N SER A 62 20.82 9.29 -16.18
CA SER A 62 21.27 7.91 -15.90
C SER A 62 20.15 6.96 -15.46
N MET A 63 18.94 7.13 -16.01
CA MET A 63 17.82 6.17 -15.82
C MET A 63 17.00 5.98 -17.11
N ARG A 64 17.55 6.36 -18.27
CA ARG A 64 16.93 6.17 -19.60
C ARG A 64 17.79 5.34 -20.56
N ALA A 65 18.94 4.82 -20.12
CA ALA A 65 19.90 4.12 -20.99
C ALA A 65 19.82 2.57 -20.93
N PHE A 66 18.86 1.99 -20.20
CA PHE A 66 18.72 0.51 -20.11
C PHE A 66 17.61 -0.10 -20.97
N PHE A 67 16.84 0.72 -21.70
CA PHE A 67 15.93 0.26 -22.75
C PHE A 67 16.41 0.78 -24.11
N ARG A 68 17.50 0.21 -24.62
CA ARG A 68 17.70 0.17 -26.07
C ARG A 68 16.88 -1.01 -26.58
N GLU A 69 15.74 -0.70 -27.20
CA GLU A 69 14.99 -1.65 -28.02
C GLU A 69 15.97 -2.26 -29.03
N ARG A 70 16.21 -3.57 -28.91
CA ARG A 70 16.91 -4.32 -29.94
C ARG A 70 15.94 -4.42 -31.12
N PRO A 71 16.39 -4.15 -32.36
CA PRO A 71 15.53 -4.31 -33.52
C PRO A 71 15.13 -5.77 -33.63
N THR A 72 13.84 -6.05 -33.49
CA THR A 72 13.21 -7.33 -33.83
C THR A 72 13.26 -7.47 -35.34
N LYS A 73 14.40 -7.90 -35.87
CA LYS A 73 14.42 -8.60 -37.14
C LYS A 73 13.76 -9.96 -36.89
N SER A 74 12.52 -10.11 -37.36
CA SER A 74 11.91 -11.41 -37.56
C SER A 74 12.77 -12.18 -38.55
N LEU A 75 13.72 -12.96 -38.02
CA LEU A 75 14.31 -14.07 -38.75
C LEU A 75 13.19 -15.08 -38.93
N THR A 76 12.58 -14.98 -40.10
CA THR A 76 11.79 -16.04 -40.70
C THR A 76 12.52 -17.37 -40.57
N ASP A 77 11.75 -18.42 -40.31
CA ASP A 77 12.15 -19.82 -40.20
C ASP A 77 13.26 -20.20 -41.20
N VAL A 78 14.49 -20.31 -40.70
CA VAL A 78 15.56 -21.03 -41.39
C VAL A 78 16.29 -21.88 -40.37
N ASN A 79 15.88 -23.14 -40.27
CA ASN A 79 16.66 -24.27 -39.75
C ASN A 79 17.55 -23.96 -38.53
N LEU A 80 16.94 -23.59 -37.41
CA LEU A 80 17.55 -23.89 -36.11
C LEU A 80 17.38 -25.39 -35.89
N GLN A 81 18.28 -26.19 -36.46
CA GLN A 81 18.52 -27.54 -35.97
C GLN A 81 18.97 -27.39 -34.53
N ILE A 82 18.03 -27.49 -33.61
CA ILE A 82 18.29 -27.64 -32.18
C ILE A 82 19.17 -28.87 -32.10
N LYS A 83 20.49 -28.68 -31.91
CA LYS A 83 21.43 -29.77 -31.63
C LYS A 83 21.01 -30.36 -30.31
N THR A 84 20.08 -31.29 -30.39
CA THR A 84 19.58 -32.05 -29.25
C THR A 84 20.79 -32.84 -28.72
N GLY A 85 20.88 -33.10 -27.43
CA GLY A 85 21.95 -33.95 -26.86
C GLY A 85 22.12 -35.30 -27.56
N ALA A 86 21.13 -35.71 -28.38
CA ALA A 86 21.17 -36.83 -29.32
C ALA A 86 22.39 -36.82 -30.27
N SER A 87 22.89 -35.68 -30.73
CA SER A 87 24.05 -35.64 -31.64
C SER A 87 25.38 -35.92 -30.95
N LEU A 88 25.40 -35.92 -29.61
CA LEU A 88 26.58 -36.19 -28.78
C LEU A 88 26.55 -37.60 -28.18
N ILE A 89 25.55 -38.43 -28.53
CA ILE A 89 25.47 -39.82 -28.09
C ILE A 89 26.37 -40.66 -29.01
N PRO A 90 27.43 -41.31 -28.48
CA PRO A 90 28.24 -42.23 -29.27
C PRO A 90 27.39 -43.40 -29.78
N ASP A 91 27.70 -43.92 -30.98
CA ASP A 91 27.01 -45.11 -31.48
C ASP A 91 27.51 -46.37 -30.76
N LEU A 92 26.82 -46.68 -29.66
CA LEU A 92 27.11 -47.84 -28.83
C LEU A 92 26.85 -49.17 -29.57
N ASN A 93 26.14 -49.16 -30.71
CA ASN A 93 25.96 -50.38 -31.52
C ASN A 93 27.28 -50.90 -32.08
N LEU A 94 28.27 -50.03 -32.32
CA LEU A 94 29.61 -50.45 -32.76
C LEU A 94 30.33 -51.29 -31.68
N VAL A 95 30.18 -50.89 -30.42
CA VAL A 95 30.72 -51.65 -29.28
C VAL A 95 29.96 -52.96 -29.11
N ILE A 96 28.63 -52.95 -29.17
CA ILE A 96 27.80 -54.16 -29.06
C ILE A 96 28.14 -55.18 -30.16
N ASN A 97 28.23 -54.74 -31.42
CA ASN A 97 28.54 -55.62 -32.56
C ASN A 97 29.95 -56.19 -32.48
N ARG A 98 30.92 -55.39 -31.98
CA ARG A 98 32.28 -55.85 -31.68
C ARG A 98 32.25 -56.98 -30.65
N MET A 99 31.56 -56.79 -29.52
CA MET A 99 31.46 -57.79 -28.45
C MET A 99 30.72 -59.06 -28.86
N ARG A 100 29.75 -58.98 -29.80
CA ARG A 100 29.09 -60.16 -30.38
C ARG A 100 29.99 -60.98 -31.30
N SER A 101 30.90 -60.32 -32.01
CA SER A 101 31.81 -60.96 -32.98
C SER A 101 33.02 -61.65 -32.35
N MET A 102 33.43 -61.20 -31.14
CA MET A 102 34.54 -61.80 -30.40
C MET A 102 34.15 -63.21 -29.97
N LYS A 103 35.09 -64.18 -30.08
CA LYS A 103 34.90 -65.59 -29.65
C LYS A 103 35.16 -65.79 -28.15
N ASP A 104 35.85 -64.85 -27.52
CA ASP A 104 36.30 -64.92 -26.13
C ASP A 104 35.36 -64.14 -25.19
N ASP A 105 35.36 -64.49 -23.90
CA ASP A 105 34.58 -63.82 -22.86
C ASP A 105 35.25 -62.54 -22.34
N SER A 106 35.91 -61.81 -23.24
CA SER A 106 36.50 -60.51 -22.94
C SER A 106 35.42 -59.47 -22.61
N PHE A 107 35.80 -58.45 -21.85
CA PHE A 107 34.90 -57.38 -21.44
C PHE A 107 35.55 -56.00 -21.59
N VAL A 108 34.71 -54.99 -21.74
CA VAL A 108 35.11 -53.58 -21.92
C VAL A 108 34.49 -52.73 -20.82
N TYR A 109 35.24 -51.77 -20.27
CA TYR A 109 34.70 -50.80 -19.33
C TYR A 109 34.14 -49.57 -20.05
N LEU A 110 32.97 -49.11 -19.61
CA LEU A 110 32.39 -47.84 -20.03
C LEU A 110 32.17 -46.90 -18.84
N ASP A 111 32.44 -45.61 -19.04
CA ASP A 111 32.16 -44.52 -18.10
C ASP A 111 31.28 -43.47 -18.77
N TYR A 112 30.59 -42.64 -17.98
CA TYR A 112 29.84 -41.49 -18.50
C TYR A 112 30.80 -40.47 -19.10
N MET A 113 30.52 -40.03 -20.33
CA MET A 113 31.29 -39.00 -21.02
C MET A 113 31.13 -37.61 -20.37
N LEU A 114 29.96 -37.36 -19.76
CA LEU A 114 29.57 -36.06 -19.21
C LEU A 114 29.13 -36.22 -17.74
N PRO A 115 29.40 -35.23 -16.88
CA PRO A 115 28.82 -35.18 -15.53
C PRO A 115 27.29 -35.13 -15.58
N LYS A 116 26.62 -35.66 -14.55
CA LYS A 116 25.15 -35.65 -14.44
C LYS A 116 24.53 -34.26 -14.45
N ASP A 117 25.28 -33.25 -14.02
CA ASP A 117 24.85 -31.86 -13.97
C ASP A 117 24.92 -31.15 -15.34
N SER A 118 25.50 -31.80 -16.36
CA SER A 118 25.65 -31.22 -17.68
C SER A 118 24.31 -31.10 -18.42
N GLU A 119 24.14 -30.02 -19.19
CA GLU A 119 23.00 -29.84 -20.09
C GLU A 119 22.92 -30.92 -21.18
N PHE A 120 24.06 -31.51 -21.55
CA PHE A 120 24.13 -32.53 -22.59
C PHE A 120 24.18 -33.96 -22.02
N PHE A 121 24.04 -34.12 -20.71
CA PHE A 121 24.01 -35.44 -20.08
C PHE A 121 22.84 -36.27 -20.61
N THR A 122 23.15 -37.47 -21.11
CA THR A 122 22.16 -38.50 -21.41
C THR A 122 22.59 -39.81 -20.75
N PRO A 123 21.65 -40.68 -20.35
CA PRO A 123 21.96 -41.98 -19.73
C PRO A 123 22.85 -42.89 -20.58
N TYR A 124 22.86 -42.72 -21.90
CA TYR A 124 23.64 -43.51 -22.86
C TYR A 124 24.82 -42.75 -23.47
N SER A 125 25.18 -41.57 -22.94
CA SER A 125 26.42 -40.88 -23.32
C SER A 125 27.63 -41.56 -22.63
N LEU A 126 27.95 -42.78 -23.07
CA LEU A 126 29.01 -43.62 -22.51
C LEU A 126 30.24 -43.62 -23.42
N ARG A 127 31.43 -43.67 -22.83
CA ARG A 127 32.73 -43.78 -23.52
C ARG A 127 33.48 -45.02 -23.06
N GLU A 128 34.23 -45.63 -23.98
CA GLU A 128 35.14 -46.76 -23.70
C GLU A 128 36.37 -46.26 -22.94
N VAL A 129 36.73 -46.94 -21.85
CA VAL A 129 37.83 -46.55 -20.95
C VAL A 129 38.64 -47.79 -20.58
N GLU A 130 39.96 -47.66 -20.51
CA GLU A 130 40.84 -48.71 -19.97
C GLU A 130 40.82 -48.72 -18.44
N TYR A 131 41.06 -49.87 -17.82
CA TYR A 131 41.02 -50.02 -16.35
C TYR A 131 41.86 -48.97 -15.60
N CYS A 132 43.05 -48.63 -16.11
CA CYS A 132 43.96 -47.65 -15.51
C CYS A 132 43.34 -46.25 -15.36
N ASN A 133 42.37 -45.91 -16.21
CA ASN A 133 41.71 -44.60 -16.25
C ASN A 133 40.31 -44.63 -15.62
N LEU A 134 39.90 -45.77 -15.05
CA LEU A 134 38.59 -45.94 -14.45
C LEU A 134 38.57 -45.41 -13.02
N ASN A 135 37.58 -44.57 -12.71
CA ASN A 135 37.32 -44.18 -11.33
C ASN A 135 36.35 -45.17 -10.68
N ILE A 136 36.89 -46.07 -9.86
CA ILE A 136 36.15 -47.15 -9.18
C ILE A 136 35.06 -46.61 -8.23
N TYR A 137 35.21 -45.38 -7.73
CA TYR A 137 34.23 -44.74 -6.83
C TYR A 137 33.03 -44.13 -7.58
N LYS A 138 33.11 -44.02 -8.91
CA LYS A 138 32.02 -43.54 -9.76
C LYS A 138 31.28 -44.73 -10.39
N PRO A 139 29.99 -44.55 -10.74
CA PRO A 139 29.26 -45.60 -11.42
C PRO A 139 29.82 -45.84 -12.82
N TYR A 140 30.19 -47.08 -13.12
CA TYR A 140 30.72 -47.51 -14.42
C TYR A 140 29.98 -48.75 -14.93
N TYR A 141 30.22 -49.11 -16.19
CA TYR A 141 29.62 -50.30 -16.80
C TYR A 141 30.70 -51.25 -17.29
N THR A 142 30.42 -52.55 -17.26
CA THR A 142 31.20 -53.56 -17.98
C THR A 142 30.33 -54.20 -19.03
N VAL A 143 30.77 -54.15 -20.29
CA VAL A 143 30.09 -54.78 -21.42
C VAL A 143 30.79 -56.09 -21.75
N THR A 144 30.03 -57.18 -21.74
CA THR A 144 30.46 -58.53 -22.15
C THR A 144 29.62 -58.98 -23.33
N ARG A 145 29.96 -60.12 -23.94
CA ARG A 145 29.09 -60.76 -24.95
C ARG A 145 27.69 -61.06 -24.40
N HIS A 146 27.58 -61.46 -23.14
CA HIS A 146 26.32 -61.91 -22.55
C HIS A 146 25.44 -60.73 -22.10
N GLY A 147 26.04 -59.63 -21.68
CA GLY A 147 25.29 -58.47 -21.22
C GLY A 147 26.15 -57.33 -20.69
N VAL A 148 25.45 -56.30 -20.24
CA VAL A 148 26.02 -55.09 -19.64
C VAL A 148 25.74 -55.12 -18.15
N THR A 149 26.80 -55.03 -17.33
CA THR A 149 26.68 -54.89 -15.88
C THR A 149 26.92 -53.44 -15.52
N TYR A 150 25.95 -52.81 -14.86
CA TYR A 150 26.12 -51.52 -14.21
C TYR A 150 26.67 -51.73 -12.80
N TRP A 151 27.77 -51.05 -12.49
CA TRP A 151 28.45 -51.10 -11.21
C TRP A 151 28.19 -49.83 -10.42
N ARG A 152 27.64 -49.98 -9.22
CA ARG A 152 27.51 -48.91 -8.24
C ARG A 152 27.96 -49.43 -6.89
N VAL A 153 28.48 -48.54 -6.04
CA VAL A 153 29.01 -48.87 -4.70
C VAL A 153 28.03 -49.71 -3.86
N SER A 154 26.72 -49.51 -4.03
CA SER A 154 25.69 -50.23 -3.28
C SER A 154 25.19 -51.51 -3.96
N GLU A 155 25.00 -51.50 -5.28
CA GLU A 155 24.28 -52.55 -6.01
C GLU A 155 24.73 -52.62 -7.47
N ASN A 156 24.73 -53.84 -8.02
CA ASN A 156 25.09 -54.09 -9.41
C ASN A 156 23.88 -54.65 -10.16
N PHE A 157 23.65 -54.14 -11.37
CA PHE A 157 22.52 -54.56 -12.20
C PHE A 157 23.04 -55.14 -13.51
N PHE A 158 22.69 -56.39 -13.79
CA PHE A 158 23.02 -57.07 -15.04
C PHE A 158 21.84 -57.00 -16.01
N THR A 159 22.07 -56.46 -17.20
CA THR A 159 21.10 -56.42 -18.29
C THR A 159 21.61 -57.25 -19.46
N PRO A 160 20.84 -58.25 -19.96
CA PRO A 160 21.21 -59.01 -21.15
C PRO A 160 21.48 -58.11 -22.36
N LEU A 161 22.47 -58.47 -23.19
CA LEU A 161 22.96 -57.59 -24.25
C LEU A 161 21.86 -57.21 -25.27
N ASN A 162 20.98 -58.16 -25.60
CA ASN A 162 19.85 -57.93 -26.51
C ASN A 162 18.83 -56.96 -25.93
N GLN A 163 18.54 -57.07 -24.63
CA GLN A 163 17.63 -56.18 -23.93
C GLN A 163 18.22 -54.76 -23.87
N TRP A 164 19.49 -54.64 -23.48
CA TRP A 164 20.18 -53.34 -23.41
C TRP A 164 20.23 -52.63 -24.78
N GLN A 165 20.45 -53.38 -25.87
CA GLN A 165 20.39 -52.82 -27.23
C GLN A 165 18.99 -52.31 -27.58
N GLN A 166 17.94 -53.06 -27.23
CA GLN A 166 16.56 -52.65 -27.46
C GLN A 166 16.22 -51.38 -26.66
N GLU A 167 16.60 -51.33 -25.39
CA GLU A 167 16.41 -50.16 -24.51
C GLU A 167 17.16 -48.92 -25.05
N PHE A 168 18.37 -49.10 -25.58
CA PHE A 168 19.13 -48.03 -26.23
C PHE A 168 18.41 -47.50 -27.49
N GLN A 169 17.93 -48.39 -28.37
CA GLN A 169 17.17 -48.00 -29.57
C GLN A 169 15.86 -47.30 -29.21
N GLN A 170 15.13 -47.82 -28.22
CA GLN A 170 13.93 -47.20 -27.70
C GLN A 170 14.23 -45.80 -27.14
N PHE A 171 15.31 -45.64 -26.36
CA PHE A 171 15.74 -44.34 -25.85
C PHE A 171 16.01 -43.34 -26.99
N LEU A 172 16.76 -43.74 -28.03
CA LEU A 172 17.02 -42.90 -29.20
C LEU A 172 15.71 -42.47 -29.91
N SER A 173 14.72 -43.36 -29.98
CA SER A 173 13.40 -43.01 -30.55
C SER A 173 12.63 -42.02 -29.66
N ILE A 174 12.69 -42.16 -28.33
CA ILE A 174 11.97 -41.32 -27.37
C ILE A 174 12.52 -39.89 -27.37
N ILE A 175 13.84 -39.71 -27.38
CA ILE A 175 14.46 -38.38 -27.34
C ILE A 175 14.21 -37.56 -28.61
N GLN A 176 13.87 -38.22 -29.74
CA GLN A 176 13.53 -37.57 -30.99
C GLN A 176 12.09 -37.03 -31.00
N ILE A 177 11.21 -37.55 -30.15
CA ILE A 177 9.84 -37.04 -30.01
C ILE A 177 9.92 -35.57 -29.56
N ARG A 178 9.24 -34.69 -30.30
CA ARG A 178 9.24 -33.23 -30.10
C ARG A 178 9.03 -32.82 -28.64
N THR A 179 8.14 -33.50 -27.93
CA THR A 179 7.86 -33.22 -26.52
C THR A 179 9.10 -33.35 -25.65
N PHE A 180 9.90 -34.41 -25.83
CA PHE A 180 11.11 -34.67 -25.04
C PHE A 180 12.30 -33.82 -25.51
N SER A 181 12.43 -33.59 -26.81
CA SER A 181 13.53 -32.76 -27.37
C SER A 181 13.44 -31.30 -26.92
N ILE A 182 12.22 -30.76 -26.78
CA ILE A 182 11.98 -29.38 -26.32
C ILE A 182 11.76 -29.31 -24.81
N PHE A 183 11.54 -30.44 -24.12
CA PHE A 183 11.17 -30.46 -22.70
C PHE A 183 12.10 -29.64 -21.80
N ARG A 184 13.43 -29.72 -21.98
CA ARG A 184 14.40 -28.97 -21.17
C ARG A 184 14.25 -27.46 -21.35
N LEU A 185 14.09 -27.00 -22.61
CA LEU A 185 13.83 -25.61 -22.93
C LEU A 185 12.47 -25.15 -22.39
N TRP A 186 11.43 -25.97 -22.55
CA TRP A 186 10.09 -25.65 -22.06
C TRP A 186 10.03 -25.59 -20.54
N LYS A 187 10.67 -26.53 -19.83
CA LYS A 187 10.80 -26.53 -18.37
C LYS A 187 11.53 -25.29 -17.90
N GLY A 188 12.68 -24.96 -18.50
CA GLY A 188 13.45 -23.76 -18.19
C GLY A 188 12.63 -22.48 -18.39
N PHE A 189 11.97 -22.36 -19.56
CA PHE A 189 11.10 -21.22 -19.86
C PHE A 189 9.93 -21.12 -18.88
N LYS A 190 9.27 -22.22 -18.53
CA LYS A 190 8.13 -22.21 -17.60
C LYS A 190 8.54 -21.83 -16.19
N VAL A 191 9.68 -22.32 -15.71
CA VAL A 191 10.24 -21.91 -14.42
C VAL A 191 10.60 -20.43 -14.43
N TRP A 192 11.26 -19.96 -15.49
CA TRP A 192 11.56 -18.53 -15.65
C TRP A 192 10.29 -17.68 -15.70
N GLU A 193 9.30 -18.05 -16.52
CA GLU A 193 8.02 -17.35 -16.67
C GLU A 193 7.28 -17.26 -15.33
N LYS A 194 7.18 -18.38 -14.60
CA LYS A 194 6.59 -18.44 -13.26
C LYS A 194 7.34 -17.53 -12.29
N THR A 195 8.67 -17.54 -12.33
CA THR A 195 9.52 -16.72 -11.46
C THR A 195 9.34 -15.23 -11.74
N ILE A 196 9.32 -14.82 -13.01
CA ILE A 196 9.08 -13.43 -13.41
C ILE A 196 7.69 -12.97 -13.00
N LYS A 197 6.65 -13.78 -13.24
CA LYS A 197 5.28 -13.47 -12.81
C LYS A 197 5.19 -13.30 -11.30
N TRP A 198 5.73 -14.25 -10.54
CA TRP A 198 5.79 -14.18 -9.07
C TRP A 198 6.51 -12.93 -8.58
N ARG A 199 7.67 -12.61 -9.18
CA ARG A 199 8.48 -11.44 -8.80
C ARG A 199 7.75 -10.12 -9.08
N LYS A 200 7.11 -9.99 -10.26
CA LYS A 200 6.30 -8.81 -10.61
C LYS A 200 5.11 -8.64 -9.67
N LEU A 201 4.39 -9.73 -9.40
CA LEU A 201 3.22 -9.71 -8.53
C LEU A 201 3.60 -9.36 -7.09
N ASN A 202 4.67 -9.95 -6.56
CA ASN A 202 5.16 -9.61 -5.22
C ASN A 202 5.68 -8.19 -5.11
N TYR A 203 6.35 -7.68 -6.15
CA TYR A 203 6.76 -6.29 -6.18
C TYR A 203 5.55 -5.35 -6.09
N ALA A 204 4.52 -5.59 -6.90
CA ALA A 204 3.27 -4.82 -6.85
C ALA A 204 2.58 -4.93 -5.49
N ARG A 205 2.47 -6.15 -4.93
CA ARG A 205 1.89 -6.38 -3.60
C ARG A 205 2.61 -5.58 -2.52
N ASN A 206 3.94 -5.66 -2.47
CA ASN A 206 4.75 -4.94 -1.49
C ASN A 206 4.64 -3.42 -1.69
N HIS A 207 4.57 -2.95 -2.93
CA HIS A 207 4.36 -1.53 -3.22
C HIS A 207 3.00 -1.05 -2.69
N LEU A 208 1.93 -1.80 -2.93
CA LEU A 208 0.59 -1.44 -2.43
C LEU A 208 0.53 -1.47 -0.89
N GLN A 209 1.08 -2.52 -0.26
CA GLN A 209 1.07 -2.68 1.20
C GLN A 209 1.85 -1.59 1.95
N ASN A 210 2.83 -0.96 1.31
CA ASN A 210 3.62 0.11 1.90
C ASN A 210 3.05 1.51 1.67
N ASN A 211 2.26 1.71 0.61
CA ASN A 211 1.77 3.04 0.22
C ASN A 211 0.27 3.26 0.47
N LEU A 212 -0.56 2.21 0.48
CA LEU A 212 -2.00 2.36 0.74
C LEU A 212 -2.30 2.28 2.23
N PHE A 213 -2.88 3.34 2.78
CA PHE A 213 -3.31 3.38 4.19
C PHE A 213 -4.37 2.33 4.52
N ILE A 214 -5.29 2.05 3.58
CA ILE A 214 -6.37 1.07 3.73
C ILE A 214 -5.84 -0.37 3.91
N VAL A 215 -4.64 -0.66 3.41
CA VAL A 215 -4.03 -2.00 3.56
C VAL A 215 -3.42 -2.17 4.95
N ILE A 216 -3.11 -1.08 5.66
CA ILE A 216 -2.62 -1.13 7.03
C ILE A 216 -3.83 -1.16 7.97
N PRO A 217 -4.14 -2.30 8.63
CA PRO A 217 -5.43 -2.49 9.29
C PRO A 217 -5.78 -1.42 10.32
N GLN A 218 -4.78 -0.99 11.10
CA GLN A 218 -4.97 0.02 12.16
C GLN A 218 -5.33 1.39 11.58
N LEU A 219 -4.62 1.82 10.54
CA LEU A 219 -4.88 3.09 9.86
C LEU A 219 -6.21 3.05 9.09
N ALA A 220 -6.52 1.92 8.46
CA ALA A 220 -7.77 1.71 7.74
C ALA A 220 -8.99 1.86 8.66
N LYS A 221 -8.96 1.21 9.82
CA LYS A 221 -10.03 1.30 10.82
C LYS A 221 -10.23 2.74 11.31
N ALA A 222 -9.14 3.46 11.55
CA ALA A 222 -9.19 4.86 11.98
C ALA A 222 -9.82 5.77 10.93
N VAL A 223 -9.36 5.66 9.67
CA VAL A 223 -9.91 6.48 8.56
C VAL A 223 -11.37 6.16 8.31
N LEU A 224 -11.75 4.88 8.28
CA LEU A 224 -13.15 4.52 8.03
C LEU A 224 -14.07 5.04 9.14
N ARG A 225 -13.62 4.99 10.39
CA ARG A 225 -14.37 5.57 11.52
C ARG A 225 -14.48 7.09 11.39
N MET A 226 -13.37 7.78 11.15
CA MET A 226 -13.36 9.22 10.96
C MET A 226 -14.27 9.63 9.80
N ARG A 227 -14.26 8.90 8.68
CA ARG A 227 -15.18 9.16 7.55
C ARG A 227 -16.64 9.00 7.95
N ALA A 228 -16.99 7.98 8.71
CA ALA A 228 -18.36 7.76 9.15
C ALA A 228 -18.85 8.92 10.05
N ASP A 229 -17.99 9.37 10.97
CA ASP A 229 -18.28 10.48 11.87
C ASP A 229 -18.39 11.82 11.08
N LEU A 230 -17.51 12.07 10.11
CA LEU A 230 -17.54 13.28 9.26
C LEU A 230 -18.82 13.37 8.42
N VAL A 231 -19.37 12.25 7.94
CA VAL A 231 -20.64 12.26 7.18
C VAL A 231 -21.81 12.79 8.02
N VAL A 232 -21.76 12.62 9.35
CA VAL A 232 -22.75 13.21 10.26
C VAL A 232 -22.52 14.71 10.42
N LEU A 233 -21.25 15.12 10.55
CA LEU A 233 -20.87 16.54 10.66
C LEU A 233 -21.21 17.35 9.41
N ASP A 234 -21.02 16.76 8.23
CA ASP A 234 -21.31 17.39 6.93
C ASP A 234 -22.79 17.79 6.75
N ARG A 235 -23.70 17.24 7.58
CA ARG A 235 -25.14 17.56 7.54
C ARG A 235 -25.53 18.71 8.45
N LEU A 236 -24.61 19.21 9.26
CA LEU A 236 -24.84 20.33 10.16
C LEU A 236 -24.75 21.63 9.38
N SER A 237 -25.49 22.64 9.83
CA SER A 237 -25.46 24.00 9.30
C SER A 237 -25.44 24.98 10.47
N PHE A 238 -24.71 26.08 10.31
CA PHE A 238 -24.66 27.16 11.30
C PHE A 238 -25.90 28.06 11.24
N VAL A 239 -26.69 27.96 10.17
CA VAL A 239 -27.86 28.80 9.92
C VAL A 239 -29.11 27.93 9.99
N ASN A 240 -30.11 28.39 10.73
CA ASN A 240 -31.42 27.75 10.74
C ASN A 240 -32.35 28.47 9.77
N THR A 241 -32.77 27.76 8.72
CA THR A 241 -33.70 28.22 7.68
C THR A 241 -35.08 27.56 7.77
N GLU A 242 -35.41 26.84 8.84
CA GLU A 242 -36.74 26.23 9.01
C GLU A 242 -37.86 27.26 9.09
N ILE A 243 -37.56 28.42 9.67
CA ILE A 243 -38.46 29.58 9.74
C ILE A 243 -37.72 30.73 9.10
N ILE A 244 -38.28 31.30 8.04
CA ILE A 244 -37.70 32.44 7.30
C ILE A 244 -38.61 33.68 7.37
N GLU A 245 -39.58 33.69 8.27
CA GLU A 245 -40.61 34.73 8.38
C GLU A 245 -40.73 35.24 9.82
N GLU A 246 -41.11 36.50 9.96
CA GLU A 246 -41.49 37.13 11.23
C GLU A 246 -40.41 37.12 12.32
N TRP A 247 -39.12 37.09 11.96
CA TRP A 247 -38.06 37.09 12.95
C TRP A 247 -37.95 38.43 13.67
N HIS A 248 -37.85 38.38 15.00
CA HIS A 248 -37.25 39.47 15.72
C HIS A 248 -35.72 39.36 15.63
N PRO A 249 -34.99 40.42 15.21
CA PRO A 249 -33.54 40.34 14.99
C PRO A 249 -32.73 39.86 16.20
N PHE A 250 -33.12 40.23 17.42
CA PHE A 250 -32.46 39.73 18.64
C PHE A 250 -32.71 38.24 18.90
N TYR A 251 -33.90 37.70 18.63
CA TYR A 251 -34.16 36.27 18.75
C TYR A 251 -33.42 35.48 17.67
N PHE A 252 -33.33 36.04 16.46
CA PHE A 252 -32.50 35.49 15.40
C PHE A 252 -31.02 35.41 15.84
N LEU A 253 -30.47 36.49 16.41
CA LEU A 253 -29.12 36.48 16.96
C LEU A 253 -28.95 35.44 18.07
N GLU A 254 -29.85 35.41 19.05
CA GLU A 254 -29.78 34.48 20.19
C GLU A 254 -29.79 33.01 19.71
N LEU A 255 -30.67 32.68 18.76
CA LEU A 255 -30.73 31.35 18.18
C LEU A 255 -29.42 30.97 17.48
N HIS A 256 -28.88 31.86 16.65
CA HIS A 256 -27.64 31.61 15.91
C HIS A 256 -26.42 31.55 16.84
N MET A 257 -26.40 32.33 17.91
CA MET A 257 -25.38 32.24 18.97
C MET A 257 -25.42 30.85 19.64
N ARG A 258 -26.61 30.34 19.97
CA ARG A 258 -26.76 29.00 20.55
C ARG A 258 -26.30 27.89 19.59
N ILE A 259 -26.65 27.98 18.32
CA ILE A 259 -26.21 27.03 17.28
C ILE A 259 -24.68 27.07 17.16
N TYR A 260 -24.10 28.27 17.09
CA TYR A 260 -22.66 28.48 17.05
C TYR A 260 -21.97 27.81 18.26
N GLU A 261 -22.41 28.07 19.49
CA GLU A 261 -21.82 27.49 20.69
C GLU A 261 -21.87 25.97 20.67
N GLN A 262 -23.01 25.40 20.27
CA GLN A 262 -23.19 23.96 20.17
C GLN A 262 -22.27 23.33 19.11
N LEU A 263 -22.20 23.92 17.92
CA LEU A 263 -21.34 23.42 16.84
C LEU A 263 -19.86 23.57 17.16
N ASN A 264 -19.46 24.68 17.77
CA ASN A 264 -18.09 24.89 18.18
C ASN A 264 -17.62 23.82 19.18
N LEU A 265 -18.43 23.56 20.22
CA LEU A 265 -18.16 22.48 21.17
C LEU A 265 -18.06 21.12 20.48
N LEU A 266 -19.01 20.82 19.60
CA LEU A 266 -19.06 19.56 18.86
C LEU A 266 -17.80 19.37 18.00
N PHE A 267 -17.36 20.38 17.27
CA PHE A 267 -16.17 20.29 16.44
C PHE A 267 -14.88 20.09 17.26
N HIS A 268 -14.74 20.76 18.39
CA HIS A 268 -13.61 20.52 19.30
C HIS A 268 -13.65 19.12 19.92
N GLU A 269 -14.82 18.65 20.35
CA GLU A 269 -15.00 17.29 20.87
C GLU A 269 -14.66 16.24 19.81
N PHE A 270 -15.16 16.41 18.58
CA PHE A 270 -14.84 15.55 17.45
C PHE A 270 -13.34 15.54 17.18
N ARG A 271 -12.70 16.72 17.09
CA ARG A 271 -11.26 16.85 16.88
C ARG A 271 -10.45 16.16 17.98
N GLY A 272 -10.88 16.27 19.24
CA GLY A 272 -10.23 15.61 20.37
C GLY A 272 -10.41 14.08 20.34
N PHE A 273 -11.61 13.60 20.04
CA PHE A 273 -11.91 12.18 19.93
C PHE A 273 -11.20 11.52 18.75
N ALA A 274 -11.28 12.13 17.56
CA ALA A 274 -10.60 11.69 16.36
C ALA A 274 -9.08 11.70 16.56
N GLY A 275 -8.52 12.75 17.17
CA GLY A 275 -7.09 12.84 17.50
C GLY A 275 -6.62 11.65 18.34
N LYS A 276 -7.32 11.31 19.43
CA LYS A 276 -7.00 10.15 20.26
C LYS A 276 -7.08 8.83 19.49
N ALA A 277 -8.09 8.67 18.62
CA ALA A 277 -8.25 7.46 17.81
C ALA A 277 -7.14 7.31 16.75
N ILE A 278 -6.79 8.40 16.07
CA ILE A 278 -5.71 8.48 15.08
C ILE A 278 -4.37 8.20 15.77
N TYR A 279 -4.10 8.85 16.90
CA TYR A 279 -2.88 8.65 17.68
C TYR A 279 -2.69 7.18 18.06
N ARG A 280 -3.70 6.56 18.69
CA ARG A 280 -3.67 5.13 19.04
C ARG A 280 -3.38 4.24 17.83
N SER A 281 -4.03 4.54 16.71
CA SER A 281 -3.86 3.77 15.48
C SER A 281 -2.48 3.91 14.87
N CYS A 282 -1.87 5.10 14.92
CA CYS A 282 -0.49 5.35 14.51
C CYS A 282 0.49 4.59 15.42
N THR A 283 0.30 4.64 16.74
CA THR A 283 1.11 3.90 17.73
C THR A 283 1.04 2.39 17.48
N GLU A 284 -0.16 1.86 17.29
CA GLU A 284 -0.34 0.43 16.98
C GLU A 284 0.29 0.05 15.63
N ALA A 285 0.22 0.92 14.62
CA ALA A 285 0.78 0.65 13.30
C ALA A 285 2.32 0.62 13.31
N ILE A 286 2.97 1.51 14.08
CA ILE A 286 4.43 1.55 14.21
C ILE A 286 4.95 0.37 15.04
N MET A 287 4.25 0.01 16.12
CA MET A 287 4.57 -1.16 16.94
C MET A 287 4.36 -2.47 16.18
N ALA A 288 3.30 -2.60 15.38
CA ALA A 288 3.05 -3.79 14.56
C ALA A 288 4.17 -4.05 13.51
N ARG A 289 4.94 -3.01 13.16
CA ARG A 289 6.13 -3.13 12.29
C ARG A 289 7.43 -3.37 13.08
N GLY A 290 7.36 -3.49 14.40
CA GLY A 290 8.51 -3.73 15.29
C GLY A 290 9.31 -2.48 15.63
N PHE A 291 8.75 -1.28 15.46
CA PHE A 291 9.40 -0.02 15.82
C PHE A 291 8.79 0.57 17.08
N TYR A 292 9.61 1.29 17.85
CA TYR A 292 9.15 2.06 19.00
C TYR A 292 8.51 3.38 18.53
N PRO A 293 7.37 3.79 19.14
CA PRO A 293 6.77 5.10 18.90
C PRO A 293 7.72 6.24 19.27
N ASP A 294 8.33 6.14 20.44
CA ASP A 294 9.36 7.05 20.94
C ASP A 294 10.75 6.70 20.37
N ASP A 295 11.76 7.51 20.72
CA ASP A 295 13.14 7.28 20.34
C ASP A 295 13.68 5.99 21.01
N GLU A 296 14.33 5.16 20.21
CA GLU A 296 14.97 3.92 20.67
C GLU A 296 15.94 4.16 21.82
N ILE A 297 16.59 5.34 21.87
CA ILE A 297 17.59 5.67 22.90
C ILE A 297 17.06 5.51 24.33
N ASN A 298 15.75 5.67 24.54
CA ASN A 298 15.11 5.56 25.85
C ASN A 298 15.03 4.11 26.38
N TYR A 299 15.17 3.13 25.49
CA TYR A 299 15.01 1.70 25.83
C TYR A 299 16.34 0.96 25.95
N TYR A 300 17.46 1.62 25.64
CA TYR A 300 18.79 1.00 25.70
C TYR A 300 19.68 1.65 26.77
N PRO A 301 20.44 0.85 27.56
CA PRO A 301 21.35 1.39 28.57
C PRO A 301 22.49 2.25 28.02
N SER A 302 22.82 2.12 26.73
CA SER A 302 23.91 2.86 26.08
C SER A 302 23.68 2.96 24.57
N VAL A 303 24.05 4.10 23.99
CA VAL A 303 24.03 4.37 22.54
C VAL A 303 24.83 3.32 21.75
N LYS A 304 25.89 2.74 22.35
CA LYS A 304 26.69 1.69 21.70
C LYS A 304 25.87 0.41 21.50
N LYS A 305 25.18 -0.06 22.54
CA LYS A 305 24.32 -1.24 22.47
C LYS A 305 23.13 -1.05 21.53
N MET A 306 22.56 0.16 21.50
CA MET A 306 21.50 0.52 20.55
C MET A 306 21.99 0.45 19.10
N ARG A 307 23.19 0.98 18.80
CA ARG A 307 23.77 0.94 17.44
C ARG A 307 24.16 -0.48 17.01
N GLU A 308 24.52 -1.35 17.95
CA GLU A 308 24.74 -2.77 17.70
C GLU A 308 23.43 -3.51 17.41
N ALA A 309 22.33 -3.12 18.06
CA ALA A 309 21.01 -3.73 17.88
C ALA A 309 20.28 -3.28 16.60
N HIS A 310 20.54 -2.07 16.10
CA HIS A 310 19.83 -1.52 14.96
C HIS A 310 20.73 -1.17 13.78
N SER A 311 20.36 -1.65 12.60
CA SER A 311 21.05 -1.37 11.33
C SER A 311 20.69 0.02 10.78
N PHE A 312 21.57 0.58 9.95
CA PHE A 312 21.27 1.75 9.12
C PHE A 312 20.02 1.55 8.25
N MET A 313 19.76 0.30 7.81
CA MET A 313 18.55 -0.05 7.09
C MET A 313 17.29 0.09 7.95
N ASP A 314 17.37 -0.20 9.25
CA ASP A 314 16.22 -0.09 10.17
C ASP A 314 15.84 1.36 10.40
N ARG A 315 16.85 2.22 10.54
CA ARG A 315 16.65 3.66 10.59
C ARG A 315 15.94 4.19 9.34
N ALA A 316 16.40 3.78 8.15
CA ALA A 316 15.77 4.21 6.90
C ALA A 316 14.32 3.70 6.79
N ARG A 317 14.05 2.47 7.25
CA ARG A 317 12.71 1.88 7.29
C ARG A 317 11.78 2.61 8.26
N LYS A 318 12.22 2.91 9.49
CA LYS A 318 11.44 3.70 10.45
C LYS A 318 11.14 5.09 9.90
N ARG A 319 12.15 5.79 9.36
CA ARG A 319 11.95 7.11 8.73
C ARG A 319 10.94 7.08 7.59
N ALA A 320 11.07 6.11 6.68
CA ALA A 320 10.12 5.95 5.57
C ALA A 320 8.70 5.69 6.09
N PHE A 321 8.56 4.93 7.17
CA PHE A 321 7.25 4.66 7.76
C PHE A 321 6.67 5.86 8.53
N CYS A 322 7.47 6.60 9.29
CA CYS A 322 7.04 7.86 9.90
C CYS A 322 6.59 8.88 8.85
N LYS A 323 7.22 8.91 7.67
CA LYS A 323 6.75 9.69 6.53
C LYS A 323 5.37 9.21 6.04
N THR A 324 5.13 7.90 5.97
CA THR A 324 3.80 7.35 5.65
C THR A 324 2.76 7.75 6.69
N LEU A 325 3.09 7.69 7.99
CA LEU A 325 2.20 8.14 9.07
C LEU A 325 1.93 9.64 8.99
N THR A 326 2.93 10.43 8.66
CA THR A 326 2.80 11.87 8.47
C THR A 326 1.87 12.19 7.31
N ASN A 327 2.03 11.53 6.17
CA ASN A 327 1.10 11.67 5.03
C ASN A 327 -0.32 11.23 5.39
N PHE A 328 -0.46 10.23 6.26
CA PHE A 328 -1.76 9.81 6.78
C PHE A 328 -2.41 10.89 7.65
N LEU A 329 -1.65 11.57 8.51
CA LEU A 329 -2.15 12.73 9.27
C LEU A 329 -2.57 13.85 8.34
N THR A 330 -1.76 14.19 7.33
CA THR A 330 -2.12 15.18 6.31
C THR A 330 -3.41 14.81 5.59
N TYR A 331 -3.63 13.53 5.28
CA TYR A 331 -4.88 13.07 4.69
C TYR A 331 -6.08 13.24 5.64
N CYS A 332 -5.92 12.93 6.93
CA CYS A 332 -6.95 13.19 7.94
C CYS A 332 -7.27 14.69 8.06
N ASP A 333 -6.24 15.55 8.03
CA ASP A 333 -6.41 17.01 8.04
C ASP A 333 -7.21 17.49 6.83
N MET A 334 -6.87 17.01 5.63
CA MET A 334 -7.62 17.34 4.42
C MET A 334 -9.09 16.90 4.52
N MET A 335 -9.37 15.74 5.11
CA MET A 335 -10.75 15.29 5.33
C MET A 335 -11.51 16.17 6.32
N LEU A 336 -10.87 16.57 7.42
CA LEU A 336 -11.45 17.48 8.41
C LEU A 336 -11.74 18.84 7.77
N TYR A 337 -10.77 19.43 7.07
CA TYR A 337 -10.95 20.70 6.38
C TYR A 337 -12.04 20.63 5.31
N GLN A 338 -12.13 19.54 4.56
CA GLN A 338 -13.18 19.36 3.58
C GLN A 338 -14.58 19.38 4.20
N ALA A 339 -14.74 18.80 5.39
CA ALA A 339 -16.01 18.80 6.11
C ALA A 339 -16.36 20.19 6.65
N LEU A 340 -15.40 20.83 7.32
CA LEU A 340 -15.57 22.20 7.84
C LEU A 340 -15.88 23.20 6.72
N TYR A 341 -15.19 23.08 5.58
CA TYR A 341 -15.44 23.85 4.36
C TYR A 341 -16.88 23.65 3.86
N ARG A 342 -17.35 22.40 3.77
CA ARG A 342 -18.72 22.07 3.32
C ARG A 342 -19.77 22.68 4.24
N VAL A 343 -19.64 22.49 5.55
CA VAL A 343 -20.57 23.05 6.54
C VAL A 343 -20.61 24.58 6.42
N THR A 344 -19.44 25.22 6.27
CA THR A 344 -19.35 26.67 6.10
C THR A 344 -20.10 27.13 4.85
N ILE A 345 -19.75 26.58 3.69
CA ILE A 345 -20.38 27.00 2.42
C ILE A 345 -21.87 26.75 2.42
N GLN A 346 -22.30 25.58 2.90
CA GLN A 346 -23.72 25.27 2.98
C GLN A 346 -24.45 26.29 3.86
N SER A 347 -23.87 26.67 5.00
CA SER A 347 -24.47 27.66 5.90
C SER A 347 -24.67 29.02 5.23
N TYR A 348 -23.67 29.49 4.47
CA TYR A 348 -23.78 30.76 3.73
C TYR A 348 -24.73 30.65 2.54
N ALA A 349 -24.73 29.52 1.83
CA ALA A 349 -25.67 29.26 0.74
C ALA A 349 -27.12 29.19 1.23
N ASP A 350 -27.37 28.55 2.38
CA ASP A 350 -28.69 28.48 3.02
C ASP A 350 -29.18 29.89 3.38
N LEU A 351 -28.33 30.72 3.99
CA LEU A 351 -28.66 32.10 4.34
C LEU A 351 -28.93 32.97 3.11
N HIS A 352 -28.07 32.88 2.10
CA HIS A 352 -28.24 33.60 0.83
C HIS A 352 -29.56 33.19 0.15
N THR A 353 -29.84 31.89 0.08
CA THR A 353 -31.08 31.36 -0.51
C THR A 353 -32.31 31.90 0.22
N ALA A 354 -32.28 31.91 1.55
CA ALA A 354 -33.37 32.46 2.35
C ALA A 354 -33.60 33.96 2.05
N PHE A 355 -32.54 34.77 1.89
CA PHE A 355 -32.71 36.17 1.50
C PHE A 355 -33.15 36.37 0.06
N ASP A 356 -32.65 35.56 -0.87
CA ASP A 356 -33.01 35.63 -2.28
C ASP A 356 -34.50 35.30 -2.51
N GLU A 357 -35.08 34.38 -1.72
CA GLU A 357 -36.52 34.10 -1.72
C GLU A 357 -37.36 35.32 -1.38
N HIS A 358 -36.96 36.10 -0.37
CA HIS A 358 -37.63 37.36 -0.02
C HIS A 358 -37.33 38.47 -1.02
N ASN A 359 -36.11 38.55 -1.55
CA ASN A 359 -35.70 39.56 -2.53
C ASN A 359 -36.49 39.45 -3.85
N LYS A 360 -36.84 38.24 -4.28
CA LYS A 360 -37.67 38.00 -5.48
C LYS A 360 -39.08 38.56 -5.39
N VAL A 361 -39.65 38.66 -4.19
CA VAL A 361 -40.99 39.20 -3.96
C VAL A 361 -40.99 40.64 -3.46
N ALA A 362 -39.81 41.15 -3.07
CA ALA A 362 -39.64 42.52 -2.63
C ALA A 362 -39.80 43.52 -3.80
N PRO A 363 -40.28 44.75 -3.52
CA PRO A 363 -40.35 45.80 -4.53
C PRO A 363 -38.93 46.22 -4.92
N THR A 364 -38.72 46.47 -6.22
CA THR A 364 -37.42 46.91 -6.73
C THR A 364 -37.11 48.35 -6.31
N GLU A 365 -35.83 48.70 -6.23
CA GLU A 365 -35.39 50.05 -5.83
C GLU A 365 -35.99 51.14 -6.74
N GLU A 366 -36.13 50.87 -8.05
CA GLU A 366 -36.79 51.77 -9.00
C GLU A 366 -38.29 51.95 -8.69
N GLU A 367 -38.99 50.87 -8.31
CA GLU A 367 -40.39 50.91 -7.90
C GLU A 367 -40.57 51.73 -6.61
N ILE A 368 -39.65 51.60 -5.66
CA ILE A 368 -39.65 52.38 -4.41
C ILE A 368 -39.42 53.87 -4.69
N ILE A 369 -38.41 54.22 -5.50
CA ILE A 369 -38.07 55.61 -5.81
C ILE A 369 -39.16 56.30 -6.65
N SER A 370 -39.81 55.56 -7.55
CA SER A 370 -40.88 56.10 -8.41
C SER A 370 -42.17 56.46 -7.64
N HIS A 371 -42.39 55.86 -6.47
CA HIS A 371 -43.57 56.13 -5.64
C HIS A 371 -43.30 57.26 -4.64
N ASP A 372 -43.66 58.49 -5.03
CA ASP A 372 -43.52 59.70 -4.19
C ASP A 372 -44.64 59.84 -3.11
N ARG A 373 -45.57 58.86 -3.08
CA ARG A 373 -46.76 58.87 -2.22
C ARG A 373 -46.65 57.88 -1.07
N LEU A 374 -46.69 58.39 0.16
CA LEU A 374 -46.60 57.62 1.41
C LEU A 374 -47.84 56.76 1.74
N ASP A 375 -48.95 56.92 1.00
CA ASP A 375 -50.23 56.28 1.30
C ASP A 375 -50.56 55.07 0.41
N MET A 376 -49.66 54.69 -0.50
CA MET A 376 -49.81 53.53 -1.37
C MET A 376 -48.87 52.38 -0.98
N THR A 377 -49.40 51.16 -0.96
CA THR A 377 -48.60 49.95 -0.79
C THR A 377 -47.81 49.66 -2.07
N VAL A 378 -46.49 49.69 -1.98
CA VAL A 378 -45.58 49.42 -3.12
C VAL A 378 -45.48 47.91 -3.40
N GLU A 379 -45.66 47.07 -2.38
CA GLU A 379 -45.57 45.60 -2.54
C GLU A 379 -46.70 45.03 -3.40
N LYS A 380 -46.34 44.18 -4.37
CA LYS A 380 -47.27 43.40 -5.18
C LYS A 380 -47.86 42.24 -4.34
N PRO A 381 -49.06 41.74 -4.68
CA PRO A 381 -49.60 40.56 -4.00
C PRO A 381 -48.66 39.37 -4.19
N ARG A 382 -48.24 38.78 -3.07
CA ARG A 382 -47.27 37.68 -3.06
C ARG A 382 -47.92 36.38 -3.55
N PRO A 383 -47.22 35.55 -4.35
CA PRO A 383 -47.73 34.25 -4.78
C PRO A 383 -47.82 33.28 -3.59
N PRO A 384 -48.71 32.28 -3.62
CA PRO A 384 -48.94 31.36 -2.49
C PRO A 384 -47.75 30.43 -2.18
N GLU A 385 -46.82 30.28 -3.12
CA GLU A 385 -45.61 29.45 -2.97
C GLU A 385 -44.41 30.23 -2.39
N ALA A 386 -44.53 31.55 -2.21
CA ALA A 386 -43.46 32.40 -1.69
C ALA A 386 -43.73 32.83 -0.23
N PRO A 387 -42.73 33.40 0.46
CA PRO A 387 -42.91 33.92 1.82
C PRO A 387 -44.00 34.99 1.88
N GLN A 388 -45.02 34.76 2.71
CA GLN A 388 -46.16 35.66 2.91
C GLN A 388 -45.83 36.81 3.86
N ALA A 389 -44.93 36.58 4.81
CA ALA A 389 -44.50 37.58 5.79
C ALA A 389 -43.05 38.05 5.52
N PRO A 390 -42.62 39.21 6.03
CA PRO A 390 -41.23 39.66 5.89
C PRO A 390 -40.28 38.79 6.71
N PHE A 391 -39.01 38.75 6.30
CA PHE A 391 -37.98 38.02 7.04
C PHE A 391 -37.79 38.55 8.46
N PHE A 392 -37.70 39.87 8.63
CA PHE A 392 -37.58 40.52 9.95
C PHE A 392 -38.74 41.47 10.24
N LEU A 393 -39.14 41.51 11.51
CA LEU A 393 -40.03 42.52 12.05
C LEU A 393 -39.23 43.69 12.61
N ALA A 394 -39.59 44.89 12.18
CA ALA A 394 -39.10 46.15 12.73
C ALA A 394 -40.26 46.93 13.35
N GLN A 395 -40.05 47.51 14.53
CA GLN A 395 -41.02 48.36 15.21
C GLN A 395 -40.76 49.82 14.85
N LEU A 396 -41.80 50.50 14.36
CA LEU A 396 -41.76 51.93 14.11
C LEU A 396 -42.23 52.68 15.37
N ARG A 397 -41.36 53.48 15.97
CA ARG A 397 -41.69 54.36 17.09
C ARG A 397 -41.84 55.79 16.60
N LEU A 398 -43.05 56.32 16.67
CA LEU A 398 -43.31 57.73 16.41
C LEU A 398 -42.99 58.55 17.66
N LEU A 399 -41.94 59.38 17.60
CA LEU A 399 -41.64 60.38 18.62
C LEU A 399 -42.12 61.76 18.15
N PRO A 400 -42.32 62.73 19.06
CA PRO A 400 -42.80 64.07 18.70
C PRO A 400 -41.95 64.78 17.64
N ASP A 401 -40.64 64.50 17.64
CA ASP A 401 -39.65 65.20 16.80
C ASP A 401 -39.05 64.34 15.69
N ARG A 402 -39.28 63.01 15.70
CA ARG A 402 -38.66 62.07 14.75
C ARG A 402 -39.38 60.72 14.70
N ILE A 403 -39.10 59.95 13.65
CA ILE A 403 -39.52 58.56 13.51
C ILE A 403 -38.29 57.68 13.78
N GLU A 404 -38.40 56.75 14.71
CA GLU A 404 -37.35 55.76 15.01
C GLU A 404 -37.78 54.38 14.55
N VAL A 405 -36.84 53.62 13.98
CA VAL A 405 -37.02 52.21 13.63
C VAL A 405 -36.21 51.37 14.61
N GLU A 406 -36.85 50.38 15.21
CA GLU A 406 -36.22 49.45 16.13
C GLU A 406 -36.30 48.00 15.59
N PRO A 407 -35.16 47.31 15.43
CA PRO A 407 -33.80 47.80 15.59
C PRO A 407 -33.38 48.73 14.45
N LEU A 408 -32.43 49.62 14.75
CA LEU A 408 -31.77 50.49 13.76
C LEU A 408 -31.04 49.63 12.72
N GLU A 409 -30.93 50.13 11.49
CA GLU A 409 -30.21 49.47 10.39
C GLU A 409 -28.77 49.11 10.78
N ASP A 410 -28.06 50.01 11.47
CA ASP A 410 -26.69 49.77 11.94
C ASP A 410 -26.60 48.58 12.92
N VAL A 411 -27.63 48.38 13.74
CA VAL A 411 -27.71 47.25 14.67
C VAL A 411 -27.91 45.94 13.89
N LEU A 412 -28.77 45.94 12.87
CA LEU A 412 -28.96 44.78 11.98
C LEU A 412 -27.66 44.41 11.25
N LYS A 413 -26.96 45.40 10.68
CA LYS A 413 -25.64 45.18 10.04
C LYS A 413 -24.64 44.56 11.02
N LEU A 414 -24.60 45.05 12.25
CA LEU A 414 -23.71 44.52 13.29
C LEU A 414 -24.06 43.07 13.65
N ILE A 415 -25.35 42.73 13.75
CA ILE A 415 -25.81 41.36 14.02
C ILE A 415 -25.29 40.40 12.94
N PHE A 416 -25.44 40.75 11.66
CA PHE A 416 -24.96 39.92 10.55
C PHE A 416 -23.44 39.82 10.48
N GLN A 417 -22.73 40.93 10.67
CA GLN A 417 -21.27 40.92 10.76
C GLN A 417 -20.78 40.02 11.90
N ARG A 418 -21.50 40.00 13.03
CA ARG A 418 -21.15 39.14 14.16
C ARG A 418 -21.40 37.67 13.86
N ILE A 419 -22.57 37.31 13.32
CA ILE A 419 -22.92 35.92 12.99
C ILE A 419 -21.93 35.35 11.96
N THR A 420 -21.69 36.09 10.87
CA THR A 420 -20.76 35.67 9.81
C THR A 420 -19.31 35.55 10.32
N GLY A 421 -18.87 36.51 11.15
CA GLY A 421 -17.57 36.46 11.81
C GLY A 421 -17.40 35.23 12.70
N LEU A 422 -18.41 34.93 13.52
CA LEU A 422 -18.39 33.78 14.42
C LEU A 422 -18.31 32.44 13.68
N ILE A 423 -19.05 32.27 12.58
CA ILE A 423 -18.98 31.04 11.77
C ILE A 423 -17.55 30.79 11.31
N LEU A 424 -16.86 31.83 10.82
CA LEU A 424 -15.48 31.72 10.36
C LEU A 424 -14.50 31.50 11.51
N GLU A 425 -14.68 32.19 12.63
CA GLU A 425 -13.85 32.03 13.83
C GLU A 425 -13.90 30.58 14.34
N SER A 426 -15.09 29.97 14.46
CA SER A 426 -15.22 28.58 14.94
C SER A 426 -14.51 27.58 14.03
N VAL A 427 -14.67 27.75 12.72
CA VAL A 427 -14.13 26.80 11.75
C VAL A 427 -12.61 26.93 11.61
N LEU A 428 -12.08 28.15 11.71
CA LEU A 428 -10.64 28.42 11.59
C LEU A 428 -9.84 28.15 12.88
N ASP A 429 -10.51 28.12 14.04
CA ASP A 429 -9.85 27.83 15.32
C ASP A 429 -9.46 26.35 15.48
N ILE A 430 -10.05 25.45 14.68
CA ILE A 430 -9.80 24.01 14.80
C ILE A 430 -8.38 23.66 14.30
N PRO A 431 -7.48 23.19 15.19
CA PRO A 431 -6.09 22.95 14.82
C PRO A 431 -5.93 21.64 14.01
N PRO A 432 -5.06 21.59 13.00
CA PRO A 432 -4.78 20.36 12.28
C PRO A 432 -4.01 19.34 13.17
N PHE A 433 -4.09 18.07 12.82
CA PHE A 433 -3.36 16.97 13.43
C PHE A 433 -1.86 17.05 13.14
N THR A 434 -1.43 17.55 11.96
CA THR A 434 0.01 17.63 11.64
C THR A 434 0.79 18.62 12.51
N THR A 435 0.15 19.69 13.01
CA THR A 435 0.79 20.71 13.85
C THR A 435 0.64 20.41 15.35
N ASP A 436 -0.20 19.44 15.69
CA ASP A 436 -0.50 19.09 17.06
C ASP A 436 0.73 18.46 17.75
N PRO A 437 1.16 19.00 18.91
CA PRO A 437 2.31 18.50 19.65
C PRO A 437 2.28 16.99 19.94
N GLU A 438 1.09 16.40 20.10
CA GLU A 438 0.95 14.95 20.37
C GLU A 438 1.50 14.10 19.21
N PHE A 439 1.49 14.60 17.98
CA PHE A 439 1.91 13.86 16.79
C PHE A 439 3.37 14.14 16.40
N THR A 440 4.10 14.96 17.16
CA THR A 440 5.50 15.33 16.88
C THR A 440 6.41 14.11 16.75
N GLN A 441 6.16 13.04 17.50
CA GLN A 441 6.88 11.77 17.40
C GLN A 441 6.79 11.11 16.00
N TYR A 442 5.81 11.49 15.17
CA TYR A 442 5.66 11.00 13.80
C TYR A 442 6.05 12.03 12.75
N THR A 443 5.70 13.30 12.97
CA THR A 443 5.92 14.39 12.01
C THR A 443 7.37 14.89 12.02
N ALA A 444 8.00 14.90 13.19
CA ALA A 444 9.42 15.20 13.39
C ALA A 444 10.02 14.16 14.35
N PRO A 445 10.19 12.90 13.89
CA PRO A 445 10.65 11.82 14.75
C PRO A 445 12.12 12.01 15.13
N SER A 446 12.48 11.72 16.38
CA SER A 446 13.86 11.41 16.73
C SER A 446 14.10 9.92 16.56
N ILE A 447 15.08 9.56 15.72
CA ILE A 447 15.42 8.16 15.44
C ILE A 447 16.86 7.93 15.83
N MET A 448 17.08 7.09 16.83
CA MET A 448 18.40 6.76 17.38
C MET A 448 19.16 8.00 17.87
N GLY A 449 18.48 8.90 18.60
CA GLY A 449 19.04 10.13 19.15
C GLY A 449 19.34 11.22 18.13
N ARG A 450 18.88 11.08 16.88
CA ARG A 450 19.00 12.13 15.86
C ARG A 450 17.61 12.56 15.39
N GLN A 451 17.33 13.84 15.62
CA GLN A 451 16.15 14.53 15.13
C GLN A 451 16.14 14.54 13.60
N GLU A 452 15.02 14.08 13.02
CA GLU A 452 14.76 14.22 11.59
C GLU A 452 14.10 15.57 11.29
N GLU A 453 14.29 16.06 10.07
CA GLU A 453 13.56 17.21 9.56
C GLU A 453 12.05 16.89 9.49
N CYS A 454 11.23 17.94 9.58
CA CYS A 454 9.78 17.81 9.49
C CYS A 454 9.38 17.09 8.19
N LEU A 455 8.59 16.03 8.31
CA LEU A 455 8.32 15.09 7.23
C LEU A 455 7.07 15.44 6.40
N TYR A 456 6.36 16.52 6.72
CA TYR A 456 5.22 17.02 5.92
C TYR A 456 5.52 18.33 5.20
N GLN A 457 4.82 18.51 4.08
CA GLN A 457 4.55 19.82 3.49
C GLN A 457 3.17 20.23 4.01
N SER A 458 3.02 21.47 4.49
CA SER A 458 1.76 21.92 5.11
C SER A 458 0.57 21.64 4.19
N ALA A 459 -0.52 21.14 4.76
CA ALA A 459 -1.79 21.08 4.05
C ALA A 459 -2.21 22.50 3.62
N PRO A 460 -2.96 22.65 2.50
CA PRO A 460 -3.53 23.95 2.15
C PRO A 460 -4.40 24.44 3.29
N GLU A 461 -4.18 25.69 3.70
CA GLU A 461 -4.96 26.30 4.78
C GLU A 461 -6.43 26.44 4.36
N LEU A 462 -7.33 26.22 5.30
CA LEU A 462 -8.78 26.35 5.05
C LEU A 462 -9.14 27.76 4.56
N THR A 463 -8.50 28.79 5.12
CA THR A 463 -8.62 30.18 4.67
C THR A 463 -8.29 30.35 3.18
N PHE A 464 -7.31 29.62 2.68
CA PHE A 464 -6.94 29.65 1.26
C PHE A 464 -8.03 29.01 0.40
N LEU A 465 -8.57 27.86 0.82
CA LEU A 465 -9.67 27.19 0.11
C LEU A 465 -10.92 28.06 0.01
N LEU A 466 -11.33 28.68 1.13
CA LEU A 466 -12.48 29.58 1.17
C LEU A 466 -12.30 30.81 0.26
N LYS A 467 -11.09 31.41 0.22
CA LYS A 467 -10.81 32.57 -0.63
C LYS A 467 -10.80 32.28 -2.13
N GLN A 468 -10.54 31.03 -2.52
CA GLN A 468 -10.54 30.64 -3.93
C GLN A 468 -11.95 30.34 -4.45
N ASP A 469 -12.91 30.15 -3.56
CA ASP A 469 -14.28 29.83 -3.91
C ASP A 469 -15.06 31.12 -4.20
N GLU A 470 -15.39 31.31 -5.48
CA GLU A 470 -16.13 32.48 -5.97
C GLU A 470 -17.58 32.49 -5.46
N GLU A 471 -18.22 31.32 -5.35
CA GLU A 471 -19.60 31.18 -4.88
C GLU A 471 -19.69 31.49 -3.39
N PHE A 472 -18.74 30.98 -2.59
CA PHE A 472 -18.62 31.35 -1.19
C PHE A 472 -18.39 32.86 -1.01
N THR A 473 -17.53 33.46 -1.84
CA THR A 473 -17.22 34.90 -1.73
C THR A 473 -18.40 35.78 -2.13
N PHE A 474 -19.30 35.28 -2.99
CA PHE A 474 -20.54 35.95 -3.35
C PHE A 474 -21.63 35.81 -2.27
N ASN A 475 -21.77 34.61 -1.69
CA ASN A 475 -22.78 34.33 -0.65
C ASN A 475 -22.43 34.93 0.72
N ARG A 476 -21.16 35.26 0.95
CA ARG A 476 -20.65 35.91 2.17
C ARG A 476 -20.77 37.43 2.09
#